data_AF-A0A933N083-F1
#
_entry.id   AF-A0A933N083-F1
#
_cell.length_a   1.000
_cell.length_b   1.000
_cell.length_c   1.000
_cell.angle_alpha   90.00
_cell.angle_beta   90.00
_cell.angle_gamma   90.00
#
_symmetry.space_group_name_H-M   'P 1'
#
loop_
_entity.id
_entity.type
_entity.pdbx_description
1 polymer ?
#
loop_
_entity_poly.entity_id
_entity_poly.type
_entity_poly.pdbx_seq_one_letter_code
_entity_poly.pdbx_strand_id
1 'polypeptide(L)'
;MKPTWFSARFPPSRFAIEAELRSAIWKAGFGDLWLSCAREEPPYECQGAWRGKKFTIEWEPANYLLLKLPEPNRDLLEAFEHLLQHRALAGYKNANGEVIVEWRVKDAEARFQELQATGVSDLTRLNA
;
A
#
# COMPACT_ATOMS: atom_id res chain seq x y z
N MET A 1 7.94 7.37 -12.72
CA MET A 1 8.20 8.44 -11.73
C MET A 1 7.40 8.09 -10.49
N LYS A 2 8.02 8.04 -9.30
CA LYS A 2 7.28 7.72 -8.06
C LYS A 2 6.34 8.88 -7.71
N PRO A 3 5.12 8.62 -7.23
CA PRO A 3 4.23 9.70 -6.80
C PRO A 3 4.87 10.48 -5.65
N THR A 4 4.75 11.81 -5.69
CA THR A 4 5.32 12.69 -4.67
C THR A 4 4.88 12.30 -3.26
N TRP A 5 3.61 11.92 -3.09
CA TRP A 5 3.04 11.54 -1.79
C TRP A 5 3.75 10.32 -1.16
N PHE A 6 4.19 9.34 -1.96
CA PHE A 6 4.80 8.11 -1.47
C PHE A 6 6.23 8.33 -0.93
N SER A 7 6.87 9.43 -1.34
CA SER A 7 8.22 9.79 -0.88
C SER A 7 8.21 10.98 0.09
N ALA A 8 7.06 11.64 0.26
CA ALA A 8 6.93 12.81 1.10
C ALA A 8 6.80 12.42 2.59
N ARG A 9 7.41 13.25 3.44
CA ARG A 9 7.01 13.34 4.85
C ARG A 9 5.99 14.45 4.97
N PHE A 10 4.87 14.15 5.60
CA PHE A 10 3.81 15.10 5.82
C PHE A 10 3.99 15.79 7.18
N PRO A 11 3.48 17.01 7.35
CA PRO A 11 3.26 17.52 8.71
C PRO A 11 2.33 16.56 9.47
N PRO A 12 2.41 16.47 10.81
CA PRO A 12 1.56 15.61 11.64
C PRO A 12 0.13 16.18 11.66
N SER A 13 -0.57 15.99 10.55
CA SER A 13 -1.92 16.48 10.30
C SER A 13 -2.63 15.50 9.40
N ARG A 14 -3.59 14.76 9.98
CA ARG A 14 -4.53 13.88 9.27
C ARG A 14 -5.09 14.56 8.03
N PHE A 15 -5.55 15.79 8.17
CA PHE A 15 -6.14 16.56 7.07
C PHE A 15 -5.15 16.78 5.92
N ALA A 16 -3.90 17.14 6.22
CA ALA A 16 -2.88 17.35 5.19
C ALA A 16 -2.53 16.05 4.46
N ILE A 17 -2.35 14.95 5.20
CA ILE A 17 -2.06 13.63 4.63
C ILE A 17 -3.21 13.17 3.72
N GLU A 18 -4.45 13.25 4.21
CA GLU A 18 -5.64 12.87 3.46
C GLU A 18 -5.85 13.73 2.21
N ALA A 19 -5.58 15.04 2.29
CA ALA A 19 -5.69 15.94 1.14
C ALA A 19 -4.69 15.59 0.03
N GLU A 20 -3.43 15.29 0.39
CA GLU A 20 -2.39 14.90 -0.56
C GLU A 20 -2.69 13.54 -1.20
N LEU A 21 -3.10 12.54 -0.40
CA LEU A 21 -3.52 11.23 -0.90
C LEU A 21 -4.71 11.37 -1.85
N ARG A 22 -5.75 12.11 -1.46
CA ARG A 22 -6.94 12.34 -2.29
C ARG A 22 -6.58 13.00 -3.62
N SER A 23 -5.73 14.02 -3.59
CA SER A 23 -5.22 14.68 -4.80
C SER A 23 -4.50 13.70 -5.74
N ALA A 24 -3.65 12.84 -5.20
CA ALA A 24 -2.94 11.82 -5.99
C ALA A 24 -3.89 10.76 -6.59
N ILE A 25 -4.81 10.25 -5.77
CA ILE A 25 -5.81 9.25 -6.17
C ILE A 25 -6.71 9.78 -7.29
N TRP A 26 -7.20 11.02 -7.15
CA TRP A 26 -8.04 11.64 -8.17
C TRP A 26 -7.29 11.92 -9.47
N LYS A 27 -6.03 12.38 -9.39
CA LYS A 27 -5.17 12.54 -10.57
C LYS A 27 -4.91 11.21 -11.30
N ALA A 28 -4.93 10.10 -10.58
CA ALA A 28 -4.80 8.75 -11.12
C ALA A 28 -6.13 8.15 -11.62
N GLY A 29 -7.25 8.89 -11.58
CA GLY A 29 -8.54 8.45 -12.11
C GLY A 29 -9.41 7.65 -11.14
N PHE A 30 -9.02 7.52 -9.87
CA PHE A 30 -9.76 6.73 -8.86
C PHE A 30 -10.64 7.63 -7.97
N GLY A 31 -11.46 8.48 -8.58
CA GLY A 31 -12.26 9.51 -7.89
C GLY A 31 -13.20 8.99 -6.79
N ASP A 32 -13.63 7.73 -6.89
CA ASP A 32 -14.53 7.02 -5.98
C ASP A 32 -13.80 6.25 -4.86
N LEU A 33 -12.47 6.23 -4.85
CA LEU A 33 -11.67 5.67 -3.77
C LEU A 33 -11.55 6.72 -2.65
N TRP A 34 -11.92 6.33 -1.43
CA TRP A 34 -11.79 7.18 -0.25
C TRP A 34 -10.78 6.58 0.74
N LEU A 35 -10.15 7.46 1.51
CA LEU A 35 -9.22 7.13 2.60
C LEU A 35 -9.48 8.05 3.80
N SER A 36 -9.25 7.54 5.00
CA SER A 36 -9.08 8.32 6.23
C SER A 36 -7.92 7.77 7.05
N CYS A 37 -7.09 8.67 7.56
CA CYS A 37 -5.84 8.29 8.20
C CYS A 37 -6.02 8.05 9.69
N ALA A 38 -5.50 6.92 10.16
CA ALA A 38 -5.51 6.50 11.56
C ALA A 38 -4.21 6.87 12.27
N ARG A 39 -3.06 6.83 11.57
CA ARG A 39 -1.74 7.17 12.12
C ARG A 39 -1.09 8.27 11.28
N GLU A 40 -0.75 9.38 11.95
CA GLU A 40 -0.26 10.64 11.35
C GLU A 40 1.26 10.76 11.34
N GLU A 41 1.97 9.71 11.73
CA GLU A 41 3.43 9.63 11.75
C GLU A 41 3.89 8.37 11.01
N PRO A 42 5.09 8.38 10.38
CA PRO A 42 5.65 7.21 9.72
C PRO A 42 5.87 6.02 10.69
N PRO A 43 5.56 4.78 10.27
CA PRO A 43 4.86 4.46 9.02
C PRO A 43 3.42 4.94 9.08
N TYR A 44 2.94 5.71 8.11
CA TYR A 44 1.56 6.20 8.15
C TYR A 44 0.57 5.05 7.96
N GLU A 45 -0.64 5.19 8.48
CA GLU A 45 -1.70 4.20 8.27
C GLU A 45 -3.02 4.89 7.95
N CYS A 46 -3.69 4.47 6.88
CA CYS A 46 -5.01 4.96 6.51
C CYS A 46 -5.93 3.81 6.10
N GLN A 47 -7.19 3.89 6.51
CA GLN A 47 -8.25 2.96 6.12
C GLN A 47 -8.97 3.53 4.91
N GLY A 48 -9.37 2.67 3.97
CA GLY A 48 -10.08 3.08 2.78
C GLY A 48 -11.21 2.16 2.39
N ALA A 49 -12.02 2.64 1.45
CA ALA A 49 -12.86 1.76 0.67
C ALA A 49 -12.97 2.23 -0.78
N TRP A 50 -13.15 1.25 -1.66
CA TRP A 50 -13.35 1.46 -3.09
C TRP A 50 -14.30 0.40 -3.61
N ARG A 51 -15.36 0.82 -4.32
CA ARG A 51 -16.38 -0.09 -4.88
C ARG A 51 -16.95 -1.10 -3.87
N GLY A 52 -17.18 -0.64 -2.63
CA GLY A 52 -17.70 -1.47 -1.54
C GLY A 52 -16.68 -2.39 -0.87
N LYS A 53 -15.40 -2.36 -1.27
CA LYS A 53 -14.31 -3.16 -0.71
C LYS A 53 -13.48 -2.31 0.24
N LYS A 54 -13.35 -2.76 1.49
CA LYS A 54 -12.53 -2.11 2.51
C LYS A 54 -11.09 -2.60 2.45
N PHE A 55 -10.16 -1.72 2.75
CA PHE A 55 -8.74 -2.02 2.80
C PHE A 55 -8.02 -1.07 3.75
N THR A 56 -6.81 -1.43 4.15
CA THR A 56 -5.90 -0.55 4.89
C THR A 56 -4.63 -0.38 4.10
N ILE A 57 -4.10 0.83 4.06
CA ILE A 57 -2.75 1.09 3.60
C ILE A 57 -1.86 1.47 4.77
N GLU A 58 -0.66 0.94 4.78
CA GLU A 58 0.42 1.35 5.65
C GLU A 58 1.64 1.67 4.80
N TRP A 59 2.33 2.78 5.04
CA TRP A 59 3.55 3.08 4.28
C TRP A 59 4.58 3.85 5.08
N GLU A 60 5.84 3.52 4.82
CA GLU A 60 7.00 4.29 5.26
C GLU A 60 7.54 5.06 4.05
N PRO A 61 7.61 6.41 4.09
CA PRO A 61 8.04 7.22 2.95
C PRO A 61 9.37 6.76 2.35
N ALA A 62 9.39 6.63 1.03
CA ALA A 62 10.56 6.19 0.25
C ALA A 62 11.14 4.82 0.68
N ASN A 63 10.37 3.99 1.37
CA ASN A 63 10.77 2.66 1.82
C ASN A 63 9.79 1.57 1.34
N TYR A 64 8.56 1.54 1.86
CA TYR A 64 7.60 0.49 1.52
C TYR A 64 6.14 0.99 1.58
N LEU A 65 5.25 0.26 0.90
CA LEU A 65 3.80 0.33 1.09
C LEU A 65 3.24 -1.07 1.25
N LEU A 66 2.34 -1.23 2.22
CA LEU A 66 1.53 -2.44 2.42
C LEU A 66 0.08 -2.08 2.15
N LEU A 67 -0.57 -2.86 1.30
CA LEU A 67 -2.02 -2.90 1.15
C LEU A 67 -2.53 -4.14 1.88
N LYS A 68 -3.31 -3.94 2.95
CA LYS A 68 -3.88 -4.97 3.79
C LYS A 68 -5.36 -5.16 3.41
N LEU A 69 -5.75 -6.38 3.10
CA LEU A 69 -7.06 -6.75 2.57
C LEU A 69 -7.65 -7.94 3.34
N PRO A 70 -8.97 -7.99 3.55
CA PRO A 70 -9.62 -9.17 4.14
C PRO A 70 -9.64 -10.38 3.19
N GLU A 71 -9.61 -10.14 1.88
CA GLU A 71 -9.63 -11.14 0.83
C GLU A 71 -8.82 -10.66 -0.39
N PRO A 72 -8.29 -11.56 -1.24
CA PRO A 72 -7.57 -11.16 -2.44
C PRO A 72 -8.43 -10.27 -3.34
N ASN A 73 -7.88 -9.15 -3.79
CA ASN A 73 -8.59 -8.22 -4.65
C ASN A 73 -7.67 -7.70 -5.76
N ARG A 74 -7.89 -8.21 -6.99
CA ARG A 74 -7.09 -7.87 -8.17
C ARG A 74 -7.27 -6.42 -8.61
N ASP A 75 -8.49 -5.90 -8.54
CA ASP A 75 -8.77 -4.51 -8.93
C ASP A 75 -8.00 -3.53 -8.05
N LEU A 76 -7.96 -3.77 -6.73
CA LEU A 76 -7.20 -2.93 -5.80
C LEU A 76 -5.69 -3.06 -6.04
N LEU A 77 -5.18 -4.26 -6.32
CA LEU A 77 -3.78 -4.44 -6.72
C LEU A 77 -3.45 -3.59 -7.95
N GLU A 78 -4.20 -3.74 -9.04
CA GLU A 78 -3.97 -3.01 -10.30
C GLU A 78 -4.13 -1.49 -10.09
N ALA A 79 -5.08 -1.05 -9.27
CA ALA A 79 -5.26 0.35 -8.93
C ALA A 79 -4.06 0.94 -8.17
N PHE A 80 -3.51 0.20 -7.19
CA PHE A 80 -2.33 0.65 -6.46
C PHE A 80 -1.05 0.58 -7.28
N GLU A 81 -0.89 -0.40 -8.17
CA GLU A 81 0.21 -0.41 -9.14
C GLU A 81 0.15 0.79 -10.09
N HIS A 82 -1.05 1.16 -10.54
CA HIS A 82 -1.26 2.36 -11.34
C HIS A 82 -0.98 3.63 -10.54
N LEU A 83 -1.47 3.72 -9.30
CA LEU A 83 -1.24 4.87 -8.43
C LEU A 83 0.25 5.05 -8.13
N LEU A 84 0.97 3.96 -7.85
CA LEU A 84 2.39 3.97 -7.49
C LEU A 84 3.34 4.01 -8.69
N GLN A 85 2.84 3.72 -9.90
CA GLN A 85 3.65 3.55 -11.10
C GLN A 85 4.79 2.54 -10.88
N HIS A 86 4.50 1.49 -10.10
CA HIS A 86 5.46 0.48 -9.67
C HIS A 86 4.73 -0.83 -9.36
N ARG A 87 5.34 -1.95 -9.76
CA ARG A 87 4.81 -3.30 -9.51
C ARG A 87 4.97 -3.68 -8.03
N ALA A 88 3.99 -4.43 -7.52
CA ALA A 88 4.10 -5.02 -6.18
C ALA A 88 5.25 -6.03 -6.13
N LEU A 89 5.98 -6.08 -5.03
CA LEU A 89 7.01 -7.11 -4.80
C LEU A 89 6.36 -8.48 -4.62
N ALA A 90 5.40 -8.57 -3.69
CA ALA A 90 4.82 -9.84 -3.29
C ALA A 90 3.39 -9.71 -2.74
N GLY A 91 2.64 -10.80 -2.83
CA GLY A 91 1.38 -11.02 -2.15
C GLY A 91 1.50 -12.21 -1.19
N TYR A 92 0.93 -12.12 0.01
CA TYR A 92 0.97 -13.19 1.01
C TYR A 92 -0.14 -13.01 2.05
N LYS A 93 -0.32 -13.98 2.96
CA LYS A 93 -1.16 -13.83 4.15
C LYS A 93 -0.31 -13.63 5.39
N ASN A 94 -0.68 -12.65 6.21
CA ASN A 94 -0.06 -12.46 7.52
C ASN A 94 -0.59 -13.48 8.55
N ALA A 95 -0.06 -13.43 9.78
CA ALA A 95 -0.46 -14.33 10.87
C ALA A 95 -1.95 -14.22 11.26
N ASN A 96 -2.58 -13.08 10.98
CA ASN A 96 -4.00 -12.84 11.24
C ASN A 96 -4.90 -13.33 10.08
N GLY A 97 -4.32 -13.86 9.01
CA GLY A 97 -5.02 -14.30 7.81
C GLY A 97 -5.38 -13.17 6.83
N GLU A 98 -4.96 -11.93 7.08
CA GLU A 98 -5.15 -10.81 6.15
C GLU A 98 -4.23 -10.97 4.95
N VAL A 99 -4.74 -10.65 3.76
CA VAL A 99 -3.95 -10.59 2.54
C VAL A 99 -3.14 -9.30 2.53
N ILE A 100 -1.83 -9.43 2.38
CA ILE A 100 -0.89 -8.34 2.25
C ILE A 100 -0.37 -8.31 0.83
N VAL A 101 -0.47 -7.16 0.18
CA VAL A 101 0.29 -6.83 -1.02
C VAL A 101 1.34 -5.81 -0.63
N GLU A 102 2.60 -6.10 -0.93
CA GLU A 102 3.75 -5.31 -0.48
C GLU A 102 4.52 -4.73 -1.67
N TRP A 103 4.80 -3.43 -1.62
CA TRP A 103 5.71 -2.72 -2.52
C TRP A 103 6.96 -2.30 -1.75
N ARG A 104 8.13 -2.39 -2.41
CA ARG A 104 9.43 -2.03 -1.82
C ARG A 104 10.21 -1.10 -2.73
N VAL A 105 10.74 -0.03 -2.16
CA VAL A 105 11.67 0.91 -2.82
C VAL A 105 13.12 0.49 -2.61
N LYS A 106 13.43 -0.02 -1.42
CA LYS A 106 14.76 -0.49 -1.02
C LYS A 106 14.68 -1.93 -0.57
N ASP A 107 15.80 -2.64 -0.70
CA ASP A 107 16.02 -3.97 -0.13
C ASP A 107 14.95 -5.01 -0.51
N ALA A 108 14.34 -4.86 -1.70
CA ALA A 108 13.23 -5.69 -2.14
C ALA A 108 13.57 -7.19 -2.17
N GLU A 109 14.78 -7.52 -2.61
CA GLU A 109 15.22 -8.92 -2.67
C GLU A 109 15.49 -9.50 -1.27
N ALA A 110 16.19 -8.74 -0.42
CA ALA A 110 16.43 -9.15 0.96
C ALA A 110 15.10 -9.36 1.73
N ARG A 111 14.13 -8.46 1.52
CA ARG A 111 12.79 -8.61 2.10
C ARG A 111 12.05 -9.84 1.57
N PHE A 112 12.15 -10.14 0.28
CA PHE A 112 11.50 -11.33 -0.26
C PHE A 112 12.11 -12.62 0.31
N GLN A 113 13.43 -12.68 0.46
CA GLN A 113 14.12 -13.79 1.12
C GLN A 113 13.71 -13.93 2.58
N GLU A 114 13.54 -12.82 3.30
CA GLU A 114 13.01 -12.81 4.67
C GLU A 114 11.59 -13.38 4.75
N LEU A 115 10.70 -13.00 3.82
CA LEU A 115 9.34 -13.54 3.73
C LEU A 115 9.35 -15.06 3.48
N GLN A 116 10.23 -15.52 2.60
CA GLN A 116 10.43 -16.95 2.35
C GLN A 116 10.93 -17.69 3.60
N ALA A 117 11.93 -17.14 4.29
CA ALA A 117 12.50 -17.73 5.49
C ALA A 117 11.51 -17.76 6.67
N THR A 118 10.65 -16.75 6.78
CA THR A 118 9.59 -16.70 7.80
C THR A 118 8.46 -17.69 7.52
N GLY A 119 8.31 -18.14 6.27
CA GLY A 119 7.27 -19.11 5.89
C GLY A 119 5.86 -18.52 5.91
N VAL A 120 5.69 -17.25 5.49
CA VAL A 120 4.36 -16.66 5.38
C VAL A 120 3.48 -17.46 4.40
N SER A 121 2.19 -17.55 4.69
CA SER A 121 1.27 -18.35 3.88
C SER A 121 0.97 -17.68 2.54
N ASP A 122 0.71 -18.49 1.50
CA ASP A 122 0.33 -18.05 0.16
C ASP A 122 1.31 -17.04 -0.51
N LEU A 123 2.60 -17.11 -0.14
CA LEU A 123 3.62 -16.20 -0.67
C LEU A 123 3.77 -16.33 -2.19
N THR A 124 3.56 -15.21 -2.89
CA THR A 124 3.66 -15.10 -4.35
C THR A 124 4.50 -13.88 -4.71
N ARG A 125 5.46 -14.05 -5.62
CA ARG A 125 6.23 -12.94 -6.22
C ARG A 125 5.37 -12.25 -7.29
N LEU A 126 5.22 -10.93 -7.24
CA LEU A 126 4.32 -10.17 -8.13
C LEU A 126 5.04 -9.24 -9.13
N ASN A 127 6.34 -8.99 -8.96
CA ASN A 127 7.14 -8.16 -9.86
C ASN A 127 7.97 -8.93 -10.89
N ALA A 128 7.59 -10.19 -11.16
CA ALA A 128 8.26 -11.03 -12.17
C ALA A 128 7.96 -10.57 -13.61
#